data_AF-A0A9D2Q788-F1
#
_entry.id   AF-A0A9D2Q788-F1
#
_cell.length_a   1.000
_cell.length_b   1.000
_cell.length_c   1.000
_cell.angle_alpha   90.00
_cell.angle_beta   90.00
_cell.angle_gamma   90.00
#
_symmetry.space_group_name_H-M   'P 1'
#
loop_
_entity.id
_entity.type
_entity.pdbx_description
1 polymer ?
#
loop_
_entity_poly.entity_id
_entity_poly.type
_entity_poly.pdbx_seq_one_letter_code
_entity_poly.pdbx_strand_id
1 'polypeptide(L)'
;MEKILNDYLEKIEKYLKPLPVSERVDIVKEIKSEILELQGDGKTSEEIIERLGNPKELAKAYLGDLIAKSSSFSWNRVLAICAPVFIVCAIATPILGAVKLIDALLNLGIPYASYIGISGIENPAIVFVLSIVMGVVLYLIGHGCWKLLVYYIKGVSKAKRYLSI
;
A
#
# COMPACT_ATOMS: atom_id res chain seq x y z
N MET A 1 36.47 -9.84 18.97
CA MET A 1 36.15 -8.56 18.30
C MET A 1 36.55 -7.43 19.22
N GLU A 2 37.17 -6.40 18.67
CA GLU A 2 37.68 -5.26 19.44
C GLU A 2 36.53 -4.37 19.95
N LYS A 3 36.77 -3.64 21.04
CA LYS A 3 35.75 -2.82 21.71
C LYS A 3 35.17 -1.74 20.78
N ILE A 4 35.99 -1.19 19.89
CA ILE A 4 35.60 -0.14 18.94
C ILE A 4 34.56 -0.66 17.93
N LEU A 5 34.73 -1.89 17.43
CA LEU A 5 33.80 -2.52 16.48
C LEU A 5 32.47 -2.91 17.15
N ASN A 6 32.51 -3.33 18.42
CA ASN A 6 31.28 -3.57 19.19
C ASN A 6 30.50 -2.27 19.41
N ASP A 7 31.18 -1.17 19.78
CA ASP A 7 30.54 0.15 19.92
C ASP A 7 29.94 0.66 18.60
N TYR A 8 30.60 0.34 17.47
CA TYR A 8 30.07 0.61 16.13
C TYR A 8 28.75 -0.16 15.87
N LEU A 9 28.72 -1.46 16.15
CA LEU A 9 27.52 -2.29 15.99
C LEU A 9 26.37 -1.84 16.93
N GLU A 10 26.67 -1.46 18.17
CA GLU A 10 25.66 -0.90 19.08
C GLU A 10 25.05 0.41 18.54
N LYS A 11 25.86 1.27 17.92
CA LYS A 11 25.36 2.48 17.25
C LYS A 11 24.44 2.14 16.09
N ILE A 12 24.81 1.17 15.24
CA ILE A 12 23.95 0.67 14.15
C ILE A 12 22.62 0.16 14.71
N GLU A 13 22.67 -0.72 15.71
CA GLU A 13 21.46 -1.30 16.32
C GLU A 13 20.53 -0.20 16.85
N LYS A 14 21.10 0.83 17.49
CA LYS A 14 20.36 1.99 17.99
C LYS A 14 19.69 2.79 16.88
N TYR A 15 20.36 2.99 15.75
CA TYR A 15 19.77 3.67 14.58
C TYR A 15 18.70 2.83 13.87
N LEU A 16 18.83 1.50 13.90
CA LEU A 16 17.87 0.54 13.35
C LEU A 16 16.70 0.21 14.30
N LYS A 17 16.60 0.86 15.46
CA LYS A 17 15.50 0.66 16.43
C LYS A 17 14.09 0.82 15.83
N PRO A 18 13.83 1.66 14.80
CA PRO A 18 12.53 1.72 14.13
C PRO A 18 12.13 0.43 13.39
N LEU A 19 13.07 -0.47 13.10
CA LEU A 19 12.80 -1.75 12.43
C LEU A 19 12.28 -2.81 13.41
N PRO A 20 11.49 -3.77 12.92
CA PRO A 20 11.15 -4.96 13.68
C PRO A 20 12.42 -5.73 14.08
N VAL A 21 12.34 -6.43 15.21
CA VAL A 21 13.49 -7.12 15.83
C VAL A 21 14.14 -8.10 14.86
N SER A 22 13.36 -8.83 14.05
CA SER A 22 13.88 -9.78 13.06
C SER A 22 14.80 -9.11 12.04
N GLU A 23 14.30 -8.08 11.34
CA GLU A 23 15.05 -7.33 10.33
C GLU A 23 16.32 -6.70 10.91
N ARG A 24 16.21 -6.12 12.12
CA ARG A 24 17.37 -5.53 12.78
C ARG A 24 18.45 -6.57 13.09
N VAL A 25 18.06 -7.74 13.58
CA VAL A 25 19.01 -8.83 13.90
C VAL A 25 19.68 -9.34 12.63
N ASP A 26 18.94 -9.51 11.54
CA ASP A 26 19.51 -9.92 10.24
C ASP A 26 20.53 -8.91 9.72
N ILE A 27 20.20 -7.60 9.70
CA ILE A 27 21.12 -6.55 9.25
C ILE A 27 22.39 -6.49 10.12
N VAL A 28 22.22 -6.52 11.46
CA VAL A 28 23.37 -6.48 12.38
C VAL A 28 24.26 -7.72 12.19
N LYS A 29 23.66 -8.90 11.93
CA LYS A 29 24.39 -10.14 11.67
C LYS A 29 25.16 -10.10 10.34
N GLU A 30 24.59 -9.48 9.31
CA GLU A 30 25.25 -9.26 8.03
C GLU A 30 26.50 -8.38 8.20
N ILE A 31 26.35 -7.19 8.80
CA ILE A 31 27.46 -6.26 9.06
C ILE A 31 28.52 -6.93 9.96
N LYS A 32 28.10 -7.69 10.97
CA LYS A 32 29.03 -8.42 11.84
C LYS A 32 29.83 -9.46 11.07
N SER A 33 29.22 -10.13 10.09
CA SER A 33 29.92 -11.11 9.25
C SER A 33 30.98 -10.41 8.39
N GLU A 34 30.63 -9.28 7.77
CA GLU A 34 31.58 -8.48 6.97
C GLU A 34 32.77 -7.99 7.80
N ILE A 35 32.52 -7.52 9.03
CA ILE A 35 33.59 -7.14 9.97
C ILE A 35 34.52 -8.32 10.24
N LEU A 36 33.97 -9.51 10.51
CA LEU A 36 34.78 -10.69 10.81
C LEU A 36 35.61 -11.15 9.61
N GLU A 37 35.08 -11.05 8.39
CA GLU A 37 35.82 -11.33 7.16
C GLU A 37 37.01 -10.36 7.00
N LEU A 38 36.79 -9.06 7.17
CA LEU A 38 37.85 -8.06 7.09
C LEU A 38 38.91 -8.23 8.19
N GLN A 39 38.51 -8.63 9.40
CA GLN A 39 39.46 -9.00 10.46
C GLN A 39 40.28 -10.25 10.10
N GLY A 40 39.67 -11.23 9.42
CA GLY A 40 40.36 -12.41 8.89
C GLY A 40 41.41 -12.07 7.83
N ASP A 41 41.15 -11.03 7.04
CA ASP A 41 42.10 -10.45 6.07
C ASP A 41 43.21 -9.60 6.72
N GLY A 42 43.24 -9.53 8.06
CA GLY A 42 44.24 -8.78 8.82
C GLY A 42 44.04 -7.26 8.83
N LYS A 43 42.83 -6.77 8.48
CA LYS A 43 42.50 -5.34 8.56
C LYS A 43 42.38 -4.87 10.00
N THR A 44 42.86 -3.66 10.25
CA THR A 44 42.71 -2.98 11.54
C THR A 44 41.28 -2.50 11.75
N SER A 45 40.87 -2.32 13.02
CA SER A 45 39.54 -1.81 13.35
C SER A 45 39.24 -0.45 12.69
N GLU A 46 40.25 0.40 12.55
CA GLU A 46 40.15 1.71 11.92
C GLU A 46 39.90 1.60 10.41
N GLU A 47 40.65 0.73 9.70
CA GLU A 47 40.44 0.47 8.27
C GLU A 47 39.04 -0.11 8.00
N ILE A 48 38.56 -0.98 8.89
CA ILE A 48 37.22 -1.56 8.79
C ILE A 48 36.15 -0.48 8.92
N ILE A 49 36.29 0.42 9.90
CA ILE A 49 35.33 1.51 10.10
C ILE A 49 35.40 2.53 8.97
N GLU A 50 36.58 2.81 8.43
CA GLU A 50 36.73 3.67 7.25
C GLU A 50 36.00 3.08 6.04
N ARG A 51 36.08 1.76 5.86
CA ARG A 51 35.40 1.04 4.78
C ARG A 51 33.88 0.98 4.95
N LEU A 52 33.39 0.74 6.18
CA LEU A 52 31.97 0.70 6.51
C LEU A 52 31.33 2.10 6.55
N GLY A 53 32.14 3.13 6.82
CA GLY A 53 31.72 4.52 6.87
C GLY A 53 31.01 4.92 8.17
N ASN A 54 30.15 5.94 8.09
CA ASN A 54 29.43 6.44 9.25
C ASN A 54 28.25 5.52 9.59
N PRO A 55 28.10 5.10 10.87
CA PRO A 55 27.05 4.14 11.23
C PRO A 55 25.63 4.69 11.00
N LYS A 56 25.42 6.00 11.13
CA LYS A 56 24.13 6.63 10.89
C LYS A 56 23.76 6.58 9.40
N GLU A 57 24.72 6.86 8.52
CA GLU A 57 24.49 6.86 7.08
C GLU A 57 24.31 5.43 6.56
N LEU A 58 25.11 4.48 7.05
CA LEU A 58 24.96 3.06 6.75
C LEU A 58 23.58 2.54 7.18
N ALA A 59 23.15 2.80 8.42
CA ALA A 59 21.83 2.43 8.90
C ALA A 59 20.70 3.09 8.07
N LYS A 60 20.89 4.35 7.67
CA LYS A 60 19.93 5.07 6.82
C LYS A 60 19.82 4.45 5.42
N ALA A 61 20.91 3.92 4.85
CA ALA A 61 20.88 3.20 3.59
C ALA A 61 20.04 1.92 3.69
N TYR A 62 20.23 1.12 4.74
CA TYR A 62 19.39 -0.06 5.02
C TYR A 62 17.91 0.32 5.22
N LEU A 63 17.62 1.36 6.00
CA LEU A 63 16.27 1.88 6.16
C LEU A 63 15.67 2.35 4.83
N GLY A 64 16.47 3.03 4.00
CA GLY A 64 16.07 3.51 2.68
C GLY A 64 15.72 2.38 1.72
N ASP A 65 16.52 1.31 1.69
CA ASP A 65 16.26 0.13 0.84
C ASP A 65 14.98 -0.60 1.26
N LEU A 66 14.77 -0.78 2.58
CA LEU A 66 13.54 -1.34 3.12
C LEU A 66 12.31 -0.47 2.83
N ILE A 67 12.46 0.85 2.89
CA ILE A 67 11.41 1.79 2.48
C ILE A 67 11.16 1.66 0.98
N ALA A 68 12.18 1.59 0.13
CA ALA A 68 12.00 1.46 -1.32
C ALA A 68 11.32 0.13 -1.69
N LYS A 69 11.67 -0.95 -1.00
CA LYS A 69 11.08 -2.29 -1.18
C LYS A 69 9.62 -2.32 -0.69
N SER A 70 9.32 -1.68 0.43
CA SER A 70 7.96 -1.63 1.00
C SER A 70 7.06 -0.57 0.38
N SER A 71 7.55 0.61 -0.04
CA SER A 71 6.77 1.71 -0.62
C SER A 71 6.33 1.48 -2.07
N SER A 72 6.84 0.42 -2.71
CA SER A 72 6.22 -0.14 -3.93
C SER A 72 4.90 -0.87 -3.64
N PHE A 73 4.41 -0.75 -2.40
CA PHE A 73 3.19 -1.36 -1.88
C PHE A 73 2.02 -1.15 -2.85
N SER A 74 1.25 -2.21 -3.00
CA SER A 74 0.22 -2.48 -4.00
C SER A 74 -0.89 -1.43 -4.17
N TRP A 75 -0.89 -0.31 -3.45
CA TRP A 75 -1.89 0.75 -3.51
C TRP A 75 -2.15 1.22 -4.93
N ASN A 76 -1.13 1.35 -5.78
CA ASN A 76 -1.35 1.68 -7.19
C ASN A 76 -2.16 0.62 -7.93
N ARG A 77 -1.88 -0.66 -7.67
CA ARG A 77 -2.60 -1.78 -8.30
C ARG A 77 -4.02 -1.90 -7.74
N VAL A 78 -4.17 -1.79 -6.43
CA VAL A 78 -5.47 -1.82 -5.74
C VAL A 78 -6.33 -0.65 -6.19
N LEU A 79 -5.84 0.59 -6.12
CA LEU A 79 -6.58 1.78 -6.53
C LEU A 79 -6.89 1.78 -8.04
N ALA A 80 -5.98 1.28 -8.90
CA ALA A 80 -6.20 1.21 -10.35
C ALA A 80 -7.30 0.22 -10.72
N ILE A 81 -7.47 -0.85 -9.95
CA ILE A 81 -8.49 -1.88 -10.20
C ILE A 81 -9.80 -1.52 -9.49
N CYS A 82 -9.74 -1.06 -8.23
CA CYS A 82 -10.93 -0.76 -7.43
C CYS A 82 -11.71 0.45 -7.97
N ALA A 83 -11.04 1.50 -8.43
CA ALA A 83 -11.72 2.71 -8.91
C ALA A 83 -12.69 2.44 -10.09
N PRO A 84 -12.29 1.78 -11.19
CA PRO A 84 -13.22 1.47 -12.28
C PRO A 84 -14.29 0.46 -11.87
N VAL A 85 -13.97 -0.53 -11.03
CA VAL A 85 -14.94 -1.52 -10.55
C VAL A 85 -16.06 -0.85 -9.73
N PHE A 86 -15.71 0.05 -8.80
CA PHE A 86 -16.72 0.77 -8.01
C PHE A 86 -17.58 1.69 -8.87
N ILE A 87 -17.02 2.34 -9.90
CA ILE A 87 -17.79 3.18 -10.83
C ILE A 87 -18.75 2.34 -11.67
N VAL A 88 -18.32 1.18 -12.18
CA VAL A 88 -19.19 0.27 -12.94
C VAL A 88 -20.30 -0.30 -12.06
N CYS A 89 -19.99 -0.74 -10.84
CA CYS A 89 -21.00 -1.20 -9.88
C CYS A 89 -21.98 -0.08 -9.52
N ALA A 90 -21.52 1.15 -9.31
CA ALA A 90 -22.36 2.30 -9.01
C ALA A 90 -23.42 2.57 -10.09
N ILE A 91 -23.12 2.31 -11.36
CA ILE A 91 -24.05 2.47 -12.48
C ILE A 91 -24.96 1.24 -12.62
N ALA A 92 -24.44 0.04 -12.40
CA ALA A 92 -25.21 -1.20 -12.51
C ALA A 92 -26.31 -1.32 -11.42
N THR A 93 -26.04 -0.86 -10.20
CA THR A 93 -26.98 -0.92 -9.06
C THR A 93 -28.34 -0.24 -9.33
N PRO A 94 -28.40 1.02 -9.82
CA PRO A 94 -29.68 1.66 -10.15
C PRO A 94 -30.38 1.04 -11.37
N ILE A 95 -29.63 0.50 -12.34
CA ILE A 95 -30.22 -0.20 -13.49
C ILE A 95 -30.99 -1.45 -13.01
N LEU A 96 -30.40 -2.25 -12.11
CA LEU A 96 -31.08 -3.41 -11.53
C LEU A 96 -32.31 -3.01 -10.70
N GLY A 97 -32.21 -1.91 -9.94
CA GLY A 97 -33.37 -1.35 -9.23
C GLY A 97 -34.51 -0.93 -10.17
N ALA A 98 -34.18 -0.34 -11.33
CA ALA A 98 -35.16 0.06 -12.34
C ALA A 98 -35.88 -1.15 -12.94
N VAL A 99 -35.15 -2.24 -13.22
CA VAL A 99 -35.72 -3.50 -13.72
C VAL A 99 -36.79 -4.02 -12.77
N LYS A 100 -36.53 -4.03 -11.46
CA LYS A 100 -37.52 -4.43 -10.45
C LYS A 100 -38.75 -3.52 -10.43
N LEU A 101 -38.55 -2.21 -10.59
CA LEU A 101 -39.67 -1.25 -10.63
C LEU A 101 -40.55 -1.47 -11.87
N ILE A 102 -39.95 -1.70 -13.03
CA ILE A 102 -40.67 -1.96 -14.29
C ILE A 102 -41.43 -3.28 -14.23
N ASP A 103 -40.80 -4.34 -13.71
CA ASP A 103 -41.44 -5.64 -13.51
C ASP A 103 -42.68 -5.52 -12.61
N ALA A 104 -42.56 -4.78 -11.49
CA ALA A 104 -43.68 -4.52 -10.59
C ALA A 104 -44.78 -3.65 -11.22
N LEU A 105 -44.45 -2.70 -12.11
CA LEU A 105 -45.41 -1.78 -12.72
C LEU A 105 -46.17 -2.43 -13.89
N LEU A 106 -45.50 -3.27 -14.67
CA LEU A 106 -46.04 -3.91 -15.88
C LEU A 106 -46.46 -5.37 -15.66
N ASN A 107 -46.22 -5.90 -14.46
CA ASN A 107 -46.51 -7.28 -14.07
C ASN A 107 -45.93 -8.30 -15.07
N LEU A 108 -44.70 -8.06 -15.53
CA LEU A 108 -44.03 -8.82 -16.60
C LEU A 108 -43.65 -10.24 -16.17
N GLY A 109 -43.64 -10.52 -14.87
CA GLY A 109 -43.37 -11.85 -14.33
C GLY A 109 -41.93 -12.30 -14.60
N ILE A 110 -40.97 -11.38 -14.57
CA ILE A 110 -39.57 -11.66 -14.89
C ILE A 110 -38.98 -12.54 -13.78
N PRO A 111 -38.51 -13.78 -14.08
CA PRO A 111 -37.86 -14.61 -13.10
C PRO A 111 -36.60 -13.90 -12.56
N TYR A 112 -36.29 -14.11 -11.28
CA TYR A 112 -35.18 -13.49 -10.54
C TYR A 112 -35.35 -12.02 -10.12
N ALA A 113 -36.35 -11.28 -10.63
CA ALA A 113 -36.62 -9.89 -10.21
C ALA A 113 -36.97 -9.78 -8.71
N SER A 114 -37.57 -10.83 -8.14
CA SER A 114 -37.94 -10.91 -6.72
C SER A 114 -36.75 -10.86 -5.76
N TYR A 115 -35.56 -11.32 -6.19
CA TYR A 115 -34.35 -11.35 -5.37
C TYR A 115 -33.57 -10.03 -5.40
N ILE A 116 -33.90 -9.12 -6.32
CA ILE A 116 -33.28 -7.80 -6.40
C ILE A 116 -33.89 -6.93 -5.30
N GLY A 117 -33.30 -6.85 -4.11
CA GLY A 117 -33.94 -6.15 -3.01
C GLY A 117 -33.10 -6.00 -1.76
N ILE A 118 -33.59 -5.18 -0.84
CA ILE A 118 -33.03 -5.01 0.50
C ILE A 118 -33.94 -5.79 1.44
N SER A 119 -33.35 -6.66 2.27
CA SER A 119 -34.09 -7.46 3.25
C SER A 119 -34.95 -6.54 4.14
N GLY A 120 -36.25 -6.83 4.23
CA GLY A 120 -37.20 -6.06 5.03
C GLY A 120 -37.91 -4.91 4.31
N ILE A 121 -37.66 -4.68 3.01
CA ILE A 121 -38.38 -3.66 2.21
C ILE A 121 -39.08 -4.32 1.02
N GLU A 122 -40.41 -4.39 1.09
CA GLU A 122 -41.25 -5.01 0.04
C GLU A 122 -41.61 -4.02 -1.08
N ASN A 123 -41.61 -2.72 -0.80
CA ASN A 123 -42.04 -1.71 -1.78
C ASN A 123 -40.96 -1.49 -2.87
N PRO A 124 -41.24 -1.83 -4.15
CA PRO A 124 -40.27 -1.75 -5.24
C PRO A 124 -39.83 -0.31 -5.55
N ALA A 125 -40.67 0.70 -5.32
CA ALA A 125 -40.30 2.10 -5.50
C ALA A 125 -39.26 2.56 -4.46
N ILE A 126 -39.37 2.09 -3.21
CA ILE A 126 -38.41 2.42 -2.15
C ILE A 126 -37.05 1.75 -2.44
N VAL A 127 -37.07 0.49 -2.89
CA VAL A 127 -35.85 -0.23 -3.30
C VAL A 127 -35.13 0.49 -4.45
N PHE A 128 -35.87 1.05 -5.42
CA PHE A 128 -35.32 1.83 -6.51
C PHE A 128 -34.70 3.16 -6.04
N VAL A 129 -35.37 3.90 -5.16
CA VAL A 129 -34.80 5.16 -4.62
C VAL A 129 -33.52 4.86 -3.83
N LEU A 130 -33.51 3.82 -3.00
CA LEU A 130 -32.33 3.42 -2.24
C LEU A 130 -31.18 2.95 -3.14
N SER A 131 -31.46 2.25 -4.24
CA SER A 131 -30.42 1.81 -5.17
C SER A 131 -29.76 2.99 -5.90
N ILE A 132 -30.52 4.04 -6.23
CA ILE A 132 -29.98 5.31 -6.76
C ILE A 132 -29.08 5.98 -5.74
N VAL A 133 -29.55 6.13 -4.50
CA VAL A 133 -28.76 6.75 -3.42
C VAL A 133 -27.45 6.00 -3.20
N MET A 134 -27.50 4.67 -3.11
CA MET A 134 -26.31 3.83 -2.97
C MET A 134 -25.37 3.93 -4.18
N GLY A 135 -25.92 3.99 -5.40
CA GLY A 135 -25.14 4.20 -6.62
C GLY A 135 -24.38 5.52 -6.60
N VAL A 136 -25.04 6.63 -6.20
CA VAL A 136 -24.38 7.95 -6.07
C VAL A 136 -23.27 7.91 -5.03
N VAL A 137 -23.49 7.28 -3.87
CA VAL A 137 -22.47 7.13 -2.82
C VAL A 137 -21.26 6.35 -3.34
N LEU A 138 -21.48 5.22 -4.00
CA LEU A 138 -20.40 4.39 -4.58
C LEU A 138 -19.65 5.14 -5.69
N TYR A 139 -20.34 5.92 -6.52
CA TYR A 139 -19.72 6.74 -7.55
C TYR A 139 -18.80 7.80 -6.94
N LEU A 140 -19.24 8.49 -5.88
CA LEU A 140 -18.43 9.49 -5.18
C LEU A 140 -17.17 8.86 -4.56
N ILE A 141 -17.30 7.68 -3.95
CA ILE A 141 -16.16 6.93 -3.40
C ILE A 141 -15.20 6.53 -4.52
N GLY A 142 -15.71 5.95 -5.61
CA GLY A 142 -14.90 5.55 -6.77
C GLY A 142 -14.15 6.71 -7.41
N HIS A 143 -14.82 7.86 -7.57
CA HIS A 143 -14.20 9.08 -8.06
C HIS A 143 -13.13 9.63 -7.11
N GLY A 144 -13.36 9.55 -5.80
CA GLY A 144 -12.36 9.87 -4.78
C GLY A 144 -11.09 9.02 -4.90
N CYS A 145 -11.28 7.70 -5.02
CA CYS A 145 -10.18 6.73 -5.22
C CYS A 145 -9.37 7.04 -6.50
N TRP A 146 -10.05 7.38 -7.60
CA TRP A 146 -9.37 7.75 -8.85
C TRP A 146 -8.53 9.02 -8.70
N LYS A 147 -9.07 10.05 -8.04
CA LYS A 147 -8.37 11.32 -7.84
C LYS A 147 -7.12 11.15 -6.97
N LEU A 148 -7.20 10.33 -5.91
CA LEU A 148 -6.05 10.00 -5.06
C LEU A 148 -4.96 9.25 -5.83
N LEU A 149 -5.33 8.28 -6.66
CA LEU A 149 -4.39 7.55 -7.52
C LEU A 149 -3.64 8.49 -8.46
N VAL A 150 -4.35 9.38 -9.16
CA VAL A 150 -3.71 10.35 -10.08
C VAL A 150 -2.78 11.29 -9.33
N TYR A 151 -3.17 11.73 -8.14
CA TYR A 151 -2.33 12.57 -7.30
C TYR A 151 -1.04 11.85 -6.88
N TYR A 152 -1.14 10.59 -6.46
CA TYR A 152 0.01 9.77 -6.10
C TYR A 152 0.98 9.58 -7.28
N ILE A 153 0.48 9.20 -8.46
CA ILE A 153 1.31 8.99 -9.66
C ILE A 153 2.04 10.29 -10.03
N LYS A 154 1.36 11.43 -9.99
CA LYS A 154 1.97 12.74 -10.28
C LYS A 154 3.04 13.11 -9.25
N GLY A 155 2.82 12.81 -7.97
CA GLY A 155 3.80 13.02 -6.90
C GLY A 155 5.06 12.18 -7.09
N VAL A 156 4.91 10.88 -7.34
CA VAL A 156 6.03 9.96 -7.59
C VAL A 156 6.78 10.31 -8.88
N SER A 157 6.07 10.66 -9.96
CA SER A 157 6.69 11.09 -11.23
C SER A 157 7.55 12.34 -11.04
N LYS A 158 7.08 13.30 -10.23
CA LYS A 158 7.85 14.50 -9.92
C LYS A 158 9.11 14.16 -9.11
N ALA A 159 9.00 13.31 -8.09
CA ALA A 159 10.15 12.86 -7.29
C ALA A 159 11.20 12.11 -8.14
N LYS A 160 10.77 11.23 -9.06
CA LYS A 160 11.67 10.50 -9.96
C LYS A 160 12.45 11.44 -10.89
N ARG A 161 11.82 12.54 -11.34
CA ARG A 161 12.45 13.54 -12.21
C ARG A 161 13.49 14.42 -11.48
N TYR A 162 13.39 14.56 -10.16
CA TYR A 162 14.40 15.25 -9.35
C TYR A 162 15.61 14.35 -9.02
N LEU A 163 15.46 13.03 -9.05
CA LEU A 163 16.52 12.05 -8.79
C LEU A 163 17.30 11.63 -10.05
N SER A 164 16.86 12.01 -11.25
CA SER A 164 17.53 11.69 -12.51
C SER A 164 18.37 12.85 -13.08
N ILE A 165 18.76 13.80 -12.23
CA ILE A 165 19.69 14.91 -12.52
C ILE A 165 20.87 14.74 -11.57
#